data_AF-A0A3B8Q6J6-F1
#
_entry.id   AF-A0A3B8Q6J6-F1
#
_cell.length_a   1.000
_cell.length_b   1.000
_cell.length_c   1.000
_cell.angle_alpha   90.00
_cell.angle_beta   90.00
_cell.angle_gamma   90.00
#
_symmetry.space_group_name_H-M   'P 1'
#
loop_
_entity.id
_entity.type
_entity.pdbx_description
1 polymer ?
#
loop_
_entity_poly.entity_id
_entity_poly.type
_entity_poly.pdbx_seq_one_letter_code
_entity_poly.pdbx_strand_id
1 'polypeptide(L)'
;GAKSSRRPQTLALQLCGLSVSNQPVSDEVLSDLRIQMDKPYYVGASVQFQTDGATRVTFYVKDLSNDEEPLLVTQARTEVSGGVTAEQTLTLGGRPGNQQLWDGLIDDVRLTAGVLAREELELTRDGTTEQTVGLWQFEAKPSYFHDASSHRNDIRPAKAPESTQLDARTLALADLCHALLNANEFLYVE
;
A
#
# COMPACT_ATOMS: atom_id res chain seq x y z
N GLY A 1 6.57 -11.95 -31.95
CA GLY A 1 5.54 -10.91 -31.85
C GLY A 1 4.67 -11.21 -30.65
N ALA A 2 4.65 -10.32 -29.66
CA ALA A 2 3.61 -10.21 -28.64
C ALA A 2 3.72 -8.77 -28.14
N LYS A 3 2.83 -7.90 -28.62
CA LYS A 3 2.74 -6.52 -28.16
C LYS A 3 2.24 -6.62 -26.71
N SER A 4 3.10 -6.26 -25.75
CA SER A 4 2.74 -6.23 -24.33
C SER A 4 1.40 -5.51 -24.18
N SER A 5 0.38 -6.22 -23.69
CA SER A 5 -0.97 -5.68 -23.43
C SER A 5 -1.01 -4.78 -22.21
N ARG A 6 0.14 -4.52 -21.56
CA ARG A 6 0.25 -3.68 -20.38
C ARG A 6 -0.27 -2.28 -20.68
N ARG A 7 -1.42 -1.97 -20.08
CA ARG A 7 -1.91 -0.59 -19.99
C ARG A 7 -1.11 0.09 -18.88
N PRO A 8 -0.42 1.20 -19.14
CA PRO A 8 0.27 1.92 -18.08
C PRO A 8 -0.74 2.37 -17.00
N GLN A 9 -0.24 2.50 -15.76
CA GLN A 9 -0.99 3.00 -14.60
C GLN A 9 -2.21 2.15 -14.23
N THR A 10 -2.03 0.83 -14.21
CA THR A 10 -3.03 -0.11 -13.70
C THR A 10 -2.52 -0.83 -12.45
N LEU A 11 -3.43 -1.21 -11.56
CA LEU A 11 -3.08 -2.07 -10.45
C LEU A 11 -2.77 -3.48 -10.97
N ALA A 12 -1.68 -4.04 -10.47
CA ALA A 12 -1.23 -5.39 -10.76
C ALA A 12 -0.98 -6.13 -9.44
N LEU A 13 -1.41 -7.38 -9.38
CA LEU A 13 -1.11 -8.29 -8.29
C LEU A 13 -0.27 -9.44 -8.84
N GLN A 14 0.93 -9.62 -8.29
CA GLN A 14 1.75 -10.78 -8.59
C GLN A 14 1.51 -11.87 -7.54
N LEU A 15 1.16 -13.07 -7.99
CA LEU A 15 0.94 -14.24 -7.14
C LEU A 15 1.93 -15.33 -7.52
N CYS A 16 2.61 -15.88 -6.52
CA CYS A 16 3.48 -17.06 -6.66
C CYS A 16 2.92 -18.15 -5.75
N GLY A 17 2.58 -19.31 -6.32
CA GLY A 17 1.99 -20.41 -5.56
C GLY A 17 1.86 -21.67 -6.41
N LEU A 18 0.83 -22.45 -6.13
CA LEU A 18 0.58 -23.75 -6.77
C LEU A 18 -0.72 -23.74 -7.58
N SER A 19 -0.71 -24.37 -8.74
CA SER A 19 -1.92 -24.68 -9.51
C SER A 19 -2.76 -25.78 -8.84
N VAL A 20 -3.97 -26.01 -9.35
CA VAL A 20 -4.83 -27.13 -8.93
C VAL A 20 -4.17 -28.50 -9.14
N SER A 21 -3.19 -28.59 -10.04
CA SER A 21 -2.37 -29.79 -10.30
C SER A 21 -1.07 -29.83 -9.48
N ASN A 22 -0.97 -28.97 -8.45
CA ASN A 22 0.17 -28.87 -7.55
C ASN A 22 1.50 -28.50 -8.24
N GLN A 23 1.42 -27.77 -9.35
CA GLN A 23 2.59 -27.25 -10.07
C GLN A 23 2.88 -25.80 -9.65
N PRO A 24 4.16 -25.40 -9.50
CA PRO A 24 4.50 -24.00 -9.26
C PRO A 24 4.01 -23.09 -10.40
N VAL A 25 3.30 -22.02 -10.04
CA VAL A 25 2.79 -21.00 -10.97
C VAL A 25 3.12 -19.61 -10.42
N SER A 26 3.62 -18.74 -11.30
CA SER A 26 3.75 -17.30 -11.05
C SER A 26 2.86 -16.57 -12.06
N ASP A 27 1.93 -15.77 -11.56
CA ASP A 27 0.96 -15.06 -12.39
C ASP A 27 0.93 -13.56 -12.06
N GLU A 28 0.81 -12.73 -13.09
CA GLU A 28 0.66 -11.27 -12.99
C GLU A 28 -0.78 -10.91 -13.37
N VAL A 29 -1.61 -10.71 -12.35
CA VAL A 29 -3.03 -10.41 -12.52
C VAL A 29 -3.22 -8.90 -12.62
N LEU A 30 -3.74 -8.43 -13.76
CA LEU A 30 -4.01 -7.01 -14.00
C LEU A 30 -5.47 -6.66 -13.69
N SER A 31 -5.69 -5.50 -13.08
CA SER A 31 -7.03 -5.01 -12.74
C SER A 31 -7.78 -4.39 -13.94
N ASP A 32 -7.05 -3.88 -14.93
CA ASP A 32 -7.56 -2.97 -15.99
C ASP A 32 -8.14 -1.63 -15.48
N LEU A 33 -8.19 -1.41 -14.15
CA LEU A 33 -8.52 -0.12 -13.54
C LEU A 33 -7.35 0.83 -13.74
N ARG A 34 -7.63 2.09 -14.09
CA ARG A 34 -6.61 3.12 -14.29
C ARG A 34 -6.59 4.08 -13.12
N ILE A 35 -5.38 4.42 -12.70
CA ILE A 35 -5.11 5.50 -11.75
C ILE A 35 -4.36 6.62 -12.44
N GLN A 36 -4.56 7.84 -11.97
CA GLN A 36 -3.83 9.02 -12.41
C GLN A 36 -2.68 9.30 -11.44
N MET A 37 -1.59 9.90 -11.91
CA MET A 37 -0.53 10.39 -11.02
C MET A 37 -1.03 11.58 -10.21
N ASP A 38 -0.37 11.83 -9.08
CA ASP A 38 -0.60 12.99 -8.22
C ASP A 38 -2.03 13.13 -7.70
N LYS A 39 -2.70 11.98 -7.48
CA LYS A 39 -4.09 11.92 -7.03
C LYS A 39 -4.25 10.84 -5.96
N PRO A 40 -4.94 11.13 -4.84
CA PRO A 40 -5.12 10.16 -3.77
C PRO A 40 -6.18 9.12 -4.15
N TYR A 41 -5.84 7.85 -3.94
CA TYR A 41 -6.74 6.73 -4.17
C TYR A 41 -6.73 5.79 -2.97
N TYR A 42 -7.90 5.28 -2.61
CA TYR A 42 -7.98 4.00 -1.92
C TYR A 42 -7.84 2.89 -2.97
N VAL A 43 -6.96 1.94 -2.68
CA VAL A 43 -6.76 0.75 -3.51
C VAL A 43 -6.85 -0.50 -2.65
N GLY A 44 -7.51 -1.53 -3.16
CA GLY A 44 -7.63 -2.81 -2.48
C GLY A 44 -7.57 -3.97 -3.46
N ALA A 45 -7.06 -5.11 -2.98
CA ALA A 45 -7.11 -6.37 -3.71
C ALA A 45 -7.48 -7.49 -2.74
N SER A 46 -8.46 -8.32 -3.12
CA SER A 46 -8.85 -9.52 -2.37
C SER A 46 -8.63 -10.77 -3.21
N VAL A 47 -8.00 -11.79 -2.62
CA VAL A 47 -7.76 -13.07 -3.28
C VAL A 47 -8.65 -14.13 -2.65
N GLN A 48 -9.54 -14.70 -3.46
CA GLN A 48 -10.40 -15.80 -3.06
C GLN A 48 -9.94 -17.09 -3.75
N PHE A 49 -9.16 -17.89 -3.03
CA PHE A 49 -8.77 -19.23 -3.49
C PHE A 49 -10.01 -20.10 -3.65
N GLN A 50 -10.18 -20.71 -4.82
CA GLN A 50 -11.28 -21.62 -5.10
C GLN A 50 -10.80 -23.06 -5.11
N THR A 51 -11.56 -23.97 -4.50
CA THR A 51 -11.23 -25.40 -4.43
C THR A 51 -11.51 -26.11 -5.76
N ASP A 52 -12.46 -25.59 -6.55
CA ASP A 52 -12.95 -26.16 -7.81
C ASP A 52 -13.05 -25.08 -8.91
N GLY A 53 -11.95 -24.40 -9.20
CA GLY A 53 -11.93 -23.40 -10.26
C GLY A 53 -10.70 -22.52 -10.25
N ALA A 54 -10.73 -21.47 -11.08
CA ALA A 54 -9.71 -20.44 -11.05
C ALA A 54 -9.94 -19.53 -9.83
N THR A 55 -8.86 -19.24 -9.10
CA THR A 55 -8.86 -18.28 -8.00
C THR A 55 -9.33 -16.91 -8.51
N ARG A 56 -10.18 -16.27 -7.73
CA ARG A 56 -10.74 -14.96 -8.06
C ARG A 56 -9.93 -13.88 -7.37
N VAL A 57 -9.49 -12.89 -8.13
CA VAL A 57 -8.91 -11.66 -7.61
C VAL A 57 -9.91 -10.53 -7.87
N THR A 58 -10.32 -9.82 -6.82
CA THR A 58 -11.16 -8.62 -6.95
C THR A 58 -10.30 -7.41 -6.62
N PHE A 59 -10.29 -6.40 -7.48
CA PHE A 59 -9.64 -5.12 -7.21
C PHE A 59 -10.67 -4.04 -6.98
N TYR A 60 -10.29 -3.09 -6.12
CA TYR A 60 -11.09 -1.97 -5.66
C TYR A 60 -10.28 -0.69 -5.88
N VAL A 61 -10.86 0.34 -6.51
CA VAL A 61 -10.26 1.67 -6.65
C VAL A 61 -11.31 2.72 -6.37
N LYS A 62 -11.06 3.59 -5.40
CA LYS A 62 -11.88 4.78 -5.12
C LYS A 62 -10.99 6.01 -5.17
N ASP A 63 -11.37 6.94 -6.01
CA ASP A 63 -10.81 8.29 -6.01
C ASP A 63 -11.21 9.01 -4.71
N LEU A 64 -10.21 9.40 -3.92
CA LEU A 64 -10.41 10.09 -2.63
C LEU A 64 -10.43 11.62 -2.79
N SER A 65 -10.10 12.14 -3.97
CA SER A 65 -10.22 13.57 -4.26
C SER A 65 -11.61 13.98 -4.74
N ASN A 66 -12.46 13.00 -5.06
CA ASN A 66 -13.83 13.22 -5.47
C ASN A 66 -14.78 12.20 -4.80
N ASP A 67 -15.53 12.67 -3.82
CA ASP A 67 -16.48 11.84 -3.08
C ASP A 67 -17.63 11.32 -3.97
N GLU A 68 -17.97 12.02 -5.06
CA GLU A 68 -19.02 11.63 -5.99
C GLU A 68 -18.61 10.47 -6.91
N GLU A 69 -17.30 10.25 -7.13
CA GLU A 69 -16.83 9.14 -7.96
C GLU A 69 -17.16 7.79 -7.32
N PRO A 70 -17.77 6.83 -8.03
CA PRO A 70 -18.08 5.55 -7.42
C PRO A 70 -16.82 4.74 -7.10
N LEU A 71 -16.93 3.82 -6.14
CA LEU A 71 -15.96 2.74 -5.99
C LEU A 71 -15.95 1.88 -7.25
N LEU A 72 -14.83 1.85 -7.96
CA LEU A 72 -14.61 0.99 -9.11
C LEU A 72 -14.21 -0.41 -8.64
N VAL A 73 -14.82 -1.43 -9.25
CA VAL A 73 -14.59 -2.83 -8.91
C VAL A 73 -14.39 -3.64 -10.19
N THR A 74 -13.36 -4.47 -10.20
CA THR A 74 -13.08 -5.40 -11.30
C THR A 74 -12.72 -6.77 -10.76
N GLN A 75 -12.89 -7.81 -11.57
CA GLN A 75 -12.55 -9.17 -11.22
C GLN A 75 -11.68 -9.78 -12.30
N ALA A 76 -10.62 -10.45 -11.86
CA ALA A 76 -9.74 -11.24 -12.70
C ALA A 76 -9.61 -12.66 -12.14
N ARG A 77 -9.12 -13.56 -12.98
CA ARG A 77 -8.90 -14.97 -12.64
C ARG A 77 -7.43 -15.30 -12.76
N THR A 78 -6.96 -16.20 -11.90
CA THR A 78 -5.61 -16.75 -11.92
C THR A 78 -5.64 -18.26 -11.74
N GLU A 79 -4.63 -18.94 -12.30
CA GLU A 79 -4.44 -20.38 -12.12
C GLU A 79 -3.80 -20.73 -10.76
N VAL A 80 -3.29 -19.74 -10.03
CA VAL A 80 -2.76 -19.93 -8.66
C VAL A 80 -3.92 -20.32 -7.74
N SER A 81 -3.95 -21.56 -7.30
CA SER A 81 -5.03 -22.15 -6.48
C SER A 81 -4.76 -22.16 -4.98
N GLY A 82 -3.50 -21.95 -4.58
CA GLY A 82 -3.10 -21.97 -3.18
C GLY A 82 -1.58 -22.09 -3.06
N GLY A 83 -1.11 -22.58 -1.92
CA GLY A 83 0.33 -22.78 -1.67
C GLY A 83 1.14 -21.50 -1.82
N VAL A 84 0.51 -20.34 -1.60
CA VAL A 84 1.18 -19.05 -1.65
C VAL A 84 2.12 -18.98 -0.45
N THR A 85 3.41 -19.14 -0.73
CA THR A 85 4.47 -19.04 0.26
C THR A 85 5.15 -17.67 0.13
N ALA A 86 5.26 -16.97 1.24
CA ALA A 86 6.11 -15.80 1.33
C ALA A 86 7.38 -16.18 2.10
N GLU A 87 8.46 -16.51 1.39
CA GLU A 87 9.79 -16.59 2.01
C GLU A 87 10.38 -15.21 2.29
N GLN A 88 9.73 -14.16 1.77
CA GLN A 88 10.20 -12.79 1.83
C GLN A 88 9.47 -12.02 2.93
N THR A 89 10.20 -11.11 3.60
CA THR A 89 9.62 -10.19 4.58
C THR A 89 8.63 -9.23 3.90
N LEU A 90 7.49 -8.99 4.55
CA LEU A 90 6.56 -7.95 4.12
C LEU A 90 7.32 -6.62 3.92
N THR A 91 7.15 -6.04 2.74
CA THR A 91 7.80 -4.78 2.36
C THR A 91 6.74 -3.87 1.79
N LEU A 92 6.59 -2.68 2.38
CA LEU A 92 5.72 -1.64 1.88
C LEU A 92 6.54 -0.62 1.09
N GLY A 93 6.00 -0.08 0.00
CA GLY A 93 6.70 0.91 -0.82
C GLY A 93 7.88 0.38 -1.64
N GLY A 94 7.96 -0.93 -1.89
CA GLY A 94 9.04 -1.51 -2.69
C GLY A 94 8.94 -3.02 -2.86
N ARG A 95 10.01 -3.62 -3.42
CA ARG A 95 10.17 -5.07 -3.50
C ARG A 95 11.42 -5.49 -2.72
N PRO A 96 11.39 -6.61 -1.97
CA PRO A 96 12.57 -7.15 -1.31
C PRO A 96 13.75 -7.30 -2.28
N GLY A 97 14.93 -6.80 -1.90
CA GLY A 97 16.15 -6.90 -2.71
C GLY A 97 16.21 -6.01 -3.95
N ASN A 98 15.20 -5.17 -4.22
CA ASN A 98 15.21 -4.20 -5.31
C ASN A 98 15.55 -2.79 -4.79
N GLN A 99 16.28 -2.01 -5.58
CA GLN A 99 16.58 -0.60 -5.31
C GLN A 99 15.48 0.35 -5.81
N GLN A 100 14.58 -0.11 -6.68
CA GLN A 100 13.43 0.67 -7.12
C GLN A 100 12.35 0.68 -6.05
N LEU A 101 12.16 1.85 -5.44
CA LEU A 101 11.13 2.10 -4.45
C LEU A 101 9.91 2.77 -5.10
N TRP A 102 8.79 2.72 -4.38
CA TRP A 102 7.62 3.53 -4.67
C TRP A 102 7.95 5.01 -4.51
N ASP A 103 7.53 5.81 -5.48
CA ASP A 103 7.62 7.27 -5.44
C ASP A 103 6.19 7.82 -5.30
N GLY A 104 5.84 8.17 -4.07
CA GLY A 104 4.50 8.62 -3.69
C GLY A 104 4.22 8.38 -2.20
N LEU A 105 3.06 8.86 -1.75
CA LEU A 105 2.58 8.64 -0.38
C LEU A 105 1.85 7.30 -0.28
N ILE A 106 1.98 6.64 0.86
CA ILE A 106 1.23 5.46 1.26
C ILE A 106 0.69 5.75 2.66
N ASP A 107 -0.58 5.49 2.87
CA ASP A 107 -1.24 5.61 4.16
C ASP A 107 -2.23 4.46 4.36
N ASP A 108 -2.63 4.22 5.62
CA ASP A 108 -3.64 3.23 6.04
C ASP A 108 -3.54 1.88 5.31
N VAL A 109 -2.46 1.14 5.60
CA VAL A 109 -2.24 -0.19 5.02
C VAL A 109 -2.81 -1.24 5.95
N ARG A 110 -3.88 -1.91 5.49
CA ARG A 110 -4.50 -3.03 6.20
C ARG A 110 -4.36 -4.36 5.46
N LEU A 111 -3.96 -5.40 6.19
CA LEU A 111 -3.97 -6.79 5.72
C LEU A 111 -4.98 -7.61 6.52
N THR A 112 -5.80 -8.42 5.84
CA THR A 112 -6.82 -9.26 6.47
C THR A 112 -6.70 -10.73 6.06
N ALA A 113 -6.96 -11.63 7.01
CA ALA A 113 -7.10 -13.06 6.80
C ALA A 113 -8.52 -13.38 6.32
N GLY A 114 -8.78 -13.13 5.04
CA GLY A 114 -10.08 -13.41 4.43
C GLY A 114 -10.45 -12.41 3.35
N VAL A 115 -11.52 -12.74 2.64
CA VAL A 115 -12.15 -11.85 1.66
C VAL A 115 -13.15 -10.97 2.40
N LEU A 116 -12.96 -9.66 2.33
CA LEU A 116 -13.88 -8.69 2.92
C LEU A 116 -15.06 -8.43 1.98
N ALA A 117 -16.26 -8.31 2.55
CA ALA A 117 -17.39 -7.70 1.86
C ALA A 117 -17.11 -6.20 1.63
N ARG A 118 -17.87 -5.58 0.72
CA ARG A 118 -17.68 -4.16 0.37
C ARG A 118 -17.80 -3.25 1.59
N GLU A 119 -18.72 -3.57 2.49
CA GLU A 119 -19.03 -2.82 3.71
C GLU A 119 -17.96 -2.99 4.80
N GLU A 120 -17.10 -3.99 4.64
CA GLU A 120 -15.99 -4.29 5.55
C GLU A 120 -14.67 -3.72 5.04
N LEU A 121 -14.64 -3.19 3.81
CA LEU A 121 -13.50 -2.44 3.29
C LEU A 121 -13.22 -1.24 4.19
N GLU A 122 -11.95 -0.84 4.22
CA GLU A 122 -11.46 0.23 5.10
C GLU A 122 -12.20 1.54 4.83
N LEU A 123 -12.50 1.82 3.55
CA LEU A 123 -13.38 2.91 3.11
C LEU A 123 -14.69 3.08 3.90
N THR A 124 -15.26 1.99 4.42
CA THR A 124 -16.56 1.98 5.11
C THR A 124 -16.42 1.63 6.59
N ARG A 125 -15.39 0.87 6.93
CA ARG A 125 -15.15 0.39 8.29
C ARG A 125 -13.67 0.55 8.63
N ASP A 126 -13.37 1.68 9.25
CA ASP A 126 -12.03 2.00 9.75
C ASP A 126 -11.62 1.10 10.92
N GLY A 127 -10.31 0.95 11.08
CA GLY A 127 -9.70 0.22 12.19
C GLY A 127 -9.64 -1.29 11.98
N THR A 128 -9.52 -2.01 13.09
CA THR A 128 -9.24 -3.46 13.11
C THR A 128 -10.51 -4.29 13.27
N THR A 129 -10.49 -5.47 12.66
CA THR A 129 -11.50 -6.52 12.83
C THR A 129 -10.81 -7.80 13.33
N GLU A 130 -11.59 -8.82 13.69
CA GLU A 130 -11.05 -10.14 14.07
C GLU A 130 -10.22 -10.79 12.95
N GLN A 131 -10.44 -10.37 11.70
CA GLN A 131 -9.68 -10.84 10.54
C GLN A 131 -8.43 -10.01 10.25
N THR A 132 -8.20 -8.88 10.93
CA THR A 132 -7.04 -8.02 10.68
C THR A 132 -5.75 -8.70 11.13
N VAL A 133 -4.86 -8.94 10.18
CA VAL A 133 -3.50 -9.47 10.41
C VAL A 133 -2.53 -8.36 10.77
N GLY A 134 -2.70 -7.17 10.18
CA GLY A 134 -1.91 -5.99 10.49
C GLY A 134 -2.59 -4.72 9.96
N LEU A 135 -2.38 -3.61 10.65
CA LEU A 135 -2.86 -2.28 10.26
C LEU A 135 -1.77 -1.24 10.56
N TRP A 136 -1.23 -0.61 9.52
CA TRP A 136 -0.21 0.44 9.63
C TRP A 136 -0.76 1.77 9.10
N GLN A 137 -1.05 2.68 10.02
CA GLN A 137 -1.68 3.98 9.73
C GLN A 137 -0.68 5.13 9.62
N PHE A 138 0.62 4.83 9.81
CA PHE A 138 1.69 5.82 9.76
C PHE A 138 1.46 7.08 10.63
N GLU A 139 0.79 6.90 11.77
CA GLU A 139 0.56 7.96 12.74
C GLU A 139 1.76 8.13 13.68
N ALA A 140 2.06 9.37 14.08
CA ALA A 140 3.23 9.68 14.90
C ALA A 140 3.22 8.97 16.28
N LYS A 141 2.04 8.62 16.78
CA LYS A 141 1.85 7.95 18.08
C LYS A 141 1.15 6.60 17.88
N PRO A 142 1.64 5.53 18.53
CA PRO A 142 2.84 5.47 19.35
C PRO A 142 4.15 5.48 18.54
N SER A 143 4.09 5.20 17.24
CA SER A 143 5.20 5.26 16.28
C SER A 143 4.65 5.17 14.86
N TYR A 144 5.30 5.84 13.90
CA TYR A 144 4.98 5.76 12.46
C TYR A 144 4.98 4.34 11.89
N PHE A 145 5.61 3.38 12.58
CA PHE A 145 5.76 2.02 12.10
C PHE A 145 4.97 1.00 12.93
N HIS A 146 4.11 1.50 13.82
CA HIS A 146 3.32 0.64 14.69
C HIS A 146 2.24 -0.11 13.93
N ASP A 147 2.11 -1.41 14.20
CA ASP A 147 0.92 -2.19 13.86
C ASP A 147 -0.16 -1.96 14.93
N ALA A 148 -1.24 -1.28 14.54
CA ALA A 148 -2.39 -1.00 15.38
C ALA A 148 -3.24 -2.25 15.70
N SER A 149 -2.94 -3.41 15.09
CA SER A 149 -3.58 -4.68 15.42
C SER A 149 -3.04 -5.29 16.71
N SER A 150 -3.74 -6.32 17.22
CA SER A 150 -3.29 -7.08 18.39
C SER A 150 -2.03 -7.93 18.12
N HIS A 151 -1.60 -8.05 16.86
CA HIS A 151 -0.50 -8.94 16.46
C HIS A 151 0.89 -8.31 16.60
N ARG A 152 0.99 -6.98 16.77
CA ARG A 152 2.25 -6.25 16.97
C ARG A 152 3.28 -6.52 15.86
N ASN A 153 2.82 -6.61 14.62
CA ASN A 153 3.66 -6.72 13.44
C ASN A 153 4.28 -5.37 13.05
N ASP A 154 4.90 -4.67 14.01
CA ASP A 154 5.52 -3.36 13.78
C ASP A 154 6.54 -3.47 12.63
N ILE A 155 6.46 -2.54 11.68
CA ILE A 155 7.40 -2.49 10.55
C ILE A 155 8.62 -1.64 10.91
N ARG A 156 9.59 -1.57 10.00
CA ARG A 156 10.77 -0.74 10.15
C ARG A 156 11.26 -0.26 8.79
N PRO A 157 11.94 0.89 8.72
CA PRO A 157 12.62 1.31 7.50
C PRO A 157 13.59 0.24 7.00
N ALA A 158 13.54 -0.06 5.69
CA ALA A 158 14.39 -1.07 5.06
C ALA A 158 15.88 -0.71 5.13
N LYS A 159 16.19 0.59 5.07
CA LYS A 159 17.50 1.15 5.41
C LYS A 159 17.29 1.95 6.70
N ALA A 160 18.06 1.66 7.75
CA ALA A 160 18.16 2.60 8.85
C ALA A 160 18.56 3.96 8.25
N PRO A 161 17.98 5.10 8.68
CA PRO A 161 18.58 6.37 8.31
C PRO A 161 20.05 6.24 8.67
N GLU A 162 20.94 6.42 7.69
CA GLU A 162 22.33 6.70 8.03
C GLU A 162 22.23 7.81 9.07
N SER A 163 22.96 7.69 10.17
CA SER A 163 23.13 8.83 11.06
C SER A 163 23.88 9.89 10.27
N THR A 164 23.18 10.60 9.39
CA THR A 164 23.54 11.92 8.99
C THR A 164 23.46 12.70 10.28
N GLN A 165 24.59 12.78 10.98
CA GLN A 165 24.92 14.02 11.65
C GLN A 165 24.60 15.09 10.62
N LEU A 166 23.47 15.76 10.82
CA LEU A 166 23.12 16.92 10.02
C LEU A 166 24.36 17.82 10.09
N ASP A 167 24.93 18.15 8.94
CA ASP A 167 26.08 19.03 8.94
C ASP A 167 25.67 20.36 9.60
N ALA A 168 26.64 21.06 10.19
CA ALA A 168 26.37 22.29 10.93
C ALA A 168 25.61 23.33 10.08
N ARG A 169 25.73 23.25 8.75
CA ARG A 169 25.06 24.13 7.79
C ARG A 169 23.57 23.83 7.67
N THR A 170 23.19 22.56 7.66
CA THR A 170 21.79 22.12 7.60
C THR A 170 21.07 22.45 8.90
N LEU A 171 21.73 22.27 10.04
CA LEU A 171 21.22 22.69 11.34
C LEU A 171 21.03 24.22 11.40
N ALA A 172 22.04 24.99 10.98
CA ALA A 172 21.93 26.45 10.96
C ALA A 172 20.84 26.96 10.01
N LEU A 173 20.60 26.29 8.88
CA LEU A 173 19.51 26.63 7.97
C LEU A 173 18.15 26.31 8.60
N ALA A 174 18.00 25.16 9.26
CA ALA A 174 16.78 24.82 9.99
C ALA A 174 16.51 25.85 11.09
N ASP A 175 17.52 26.23 11.88
CA ASP A 175 17.41 27.25 12.92
C ASP A 175 17.01 28.62 12.36
N LEU A 176 17.58 29.02 11.22
CA LEU A 176 17.21 30.25 10.52
C LEU A 176 15.74 30.21 10.04
N CYS A 177 15.31 29.10 9.42
CA CYS A 177 13.92 28.92 9.00
C CYS A 177 12.97 28.96 10.18
N HIS A 178 13.31 28.31 11.30
CA HIS A 178 12.56 28.39 12.54
C HIS A 178 12.49 29.82 13.08
N ALA A 179 13.59 30.58 13.06
CA ALA A 179 13.62 31.96 13.50
C ALA A 179 12.75 32.86 12.60
N LEU A 180 12.84 32.70 11.27
CA LEU A 180 12.07 33.51 10.32
C LEU A 180 10.57 33.20 10.36
N LEU A 181 10.19 31.93 10.47
CA LEU A 181 8.79 31.52 10.48
C LEU A 181 8.09 31.78 11.82
N ASN A 182 8.85 31.91 12.92
CA ASN A 182 8.32 32.24 14.25
C ASN A 182 8.60 33.70 14.65
N ALA A 183 9.30 34.48 13.83
CA ALA A 183 9.45 35.92 14.03
C ALA A 183 8.12 36.60 13.72
N ASN A 184 7.38 36.93 14.78
CA ASN A 184 6.06 37.56 14.74
C ASN A 184 6.04 39.04 14.34
N GLU A 185 7.07 39.55 13.65
CA GLU A 185 7.08 40.93 13.16
C GLU A 185 6.62 41.00 11.69
N PHE A 186 5.35 40.65 11.46
CA PHE A 186 4.62 41.33 10.40
C PHE A 186 4.38 42.76 10.88
N LEU A 187 5.23 43.67 10.41
CA LEU A 187 4.99 45.11 10.46
C LEU A 187 3.54 45.38 10.02
N TYR A 188 2.71 45.86 10.96
CA TYR A 188 1.51 46.59 10.61
C TYR A 188 1.95 47.77 9.75
N VAL A 189 1.58 47.75 8.47
CA VAL A 189 1.65 48.94 7.63
C VAL A 189 0.30 49.63 7.81
N GLU A 190 0.31 50.76 8.53
CA GLU A 190 -0.79 51.74 8.46
C GLU A 190 -0.86 52.37 7.07
#